data_AF-A0A8H5SDY4-F1
#
_entry.id   AF-A0A8H5SDY4-F1
#
_cell.length_a   1.000
_cell.length_b   1.000
_cell.length_c   1.000
_cell.angle_alpha   90.00
_cell.angle_beta   90.00
_cell.angle_gamma   90.00
#
_symmetry.space_group_name_H-M   'P 1'
#
loop_
_entity.id
_entity.type
_entity.pdbx_description
1 polymer ?
#
loop_
_entity_poly.entity_id
_entity_poly.type
_entity_poly.pdbx_seq_one_letter_code
_entity_poly.pdbx_strand_id
1 'polypeptide(L)'
;MAWLTTEENTLLRARQLRRFYAKHKSSEGPLKYADKITPTDMDLATILAPDYSLKFCAEGEEEYPEQWEQKPKSLGIILNNFRPKAKEMKTAMDEVVDAFITGESTIIPPVNPGGYGDRQHVRSSEMITKALQRALAKARKDKDAAEKKAEQYLARAEKAEAELQELLEELEEEGDEEDDEDRKRKRRKID
;
A
#
# COMPACT_ATOMS: atom_id res chain seq x y z
N MET A 1 8.18 14.11 34.17
CA MET A 1 7.07 14.14 33.18
C MET A 1 7.66 14.51 31.84
N ALA A 2 7.53 13.64 30.84
CA ALA A 2 7.89 13.98 29.47
C ALA A 2 6.89 15.05 28.98
N TRP A 3 7.42 16.16 28.46
CA TRP A 3 6.58 17.19 27.86
C TRP A 3 6.05 16.67 26.53
N LEU A 4 4.73 16.76 26.31
CA LEU A 4 4.12 16.42 25.03
C LEU A 4 4.76 17.26 23.94
N THR A 5 5.14 16.63 22.84
CA THR A 5 5.55 17.33 21.62
C THR A 5 4.41 18.18 21.09
N THR A 6 4.72 19.16 20.23
CA THR A 6 3.71 20.03 19.62
C THR A 6 2.68 19.23 18.82
N GLU A 7 3.09 18.13 18.18
CA GLU A 7 2.22 17.24 17.41
C GLU A 7 1.29 16.44 18.33
N GLU A 8 1.84 15.80 19.37
CA GLU A 8 1.05 15.07 20.36
C GLU A 8 0.04 15.99 21.05
N ASN A 9 0.42 17.25 21.33
CA ASN A 9 -0.50 18.25 21.86
C ASN A 9 -1.63 18.55 20.87
N THR A 10 -1.30 18.70 19.58
CA THR A 10 -2.29 18.96 18.52
C THR A 10 -3.27 17.79 18.38
N LEU A 11 -2.79 16.54 18.47
CA LEU A 11 -3.63 15.34 18.49
C LEU A 11 -4.53 15.29 19.72
N LEU A 12 -4.01 15.61 20.90
CA LEU A 12 -4.79 15.74 22.12
C LEU A 12 -5.88 16.80 21.97
N ARG A 13 -5.54 17.98 21.44
CA ARG A 13 -6.53 19.05 21.19
C ARG A 13 -7.59 18.62 20.18
N ALA A 14 -7.23 17.88 19.13
CA ALA A 14 -8.19 17.31 18.20
C ALA A 14 -9.21 16.41 18.93
N ARG A 15 -8.74 15.48 19.79
CA ARG A 15 -9.64 14.62 20.59
C ARG A 15 -10.55 15.42 21.51
N GLN A 16 -9.98 16.37 22.25
CA GLN A 16 -10.73 17.22 23.19
C GLN A 16 -11.78 18.08 22.48
N LEU A 17 -11.45 18.66 21.32
CA LEU A 17 -12.40 19.41 20.50
C LEU A 17 -13.56 18.52 20.03
N ARG A 18 -13.29 17.28 19.62
CA ARG A 18 -14.33 16.34 19.22
C ARG A 18 -15.23 15.92 20.38
N ARG A 19 -14.67 15.65 21.56
CA ARG A 19 -15.44 15.36 22.79
C ARG A 19 -16.35 16.53 23.16
N PHE A 20 -15.77 17.73 23.20
CA PHE A 20 -16.51 18.96 23.51
C PHE A 20 -17.65 19.21 22.53
N TYR A 21 -17.40 19.07 21.23
CA TYR A 21 -18.42 19.25 20.21
C TYR A 21 -19.49 18.15 20.23
N ALA A 22 -19.10 16.89 20.48
CA ALA A 22 -20.04 15.78 20.64
C ALA A 22 -20.99 16.00 21.82
N LYS A 23 -20.46 16.48 22.96
CA LYS A 23 -21.27 16.85 24.12
C LYS A 23 -22.19 18.05 23.84
N HIS A 24 -21.71 19.06 23.12
CA HIS A 24 -22.56 20.17 22.67
C HIS A 24 -23.72 19.70 21.76
N LYS A 25 -23.52 18.64 20.97
CA LYS A 25 -24.57 18.05 20.11
C LYS A 25 -25.46 17.03 20.81
N SER A 26 -25.09 16.56 22.00
CA SER A 26 -25.86 15.57 22.75
C SER A 26 -26.97 16.22 23.60
N SER A 27 -27.75 15.39 24.30
CA SER A 27 -28.79 15.84 25.24
C SER A 27 -28.24 16.57 26.48
N GLU A 28 -26.92 16.58 26.68
CA GLU A 28 -26.25 17.31 27.78
C GLU A 28 -26.17 18.82 27.53
N GLY A 29 -26.65 19.26 26.37
CA GLY A 29 -27.04 20.63 26.11
C GLY A 29 -25.99 21.44 25.37
N PRO A 30 -26.38 22.60 24.83
CA PRO A 30 -25.45 23.43 24.09
C PRO A 30 -24.40 24.00 25.04
N LEU A 31 -23.18 23.48 24.94
CA LEU A 31 -22.05 24.01 25.69
C LEU A 31 -21.75 25.45 25.28
N LYS A 32 -21.42 26.27 26.29
CA LYS A 32 -21.07 27.68 26.09
C LYS A 32 -19.87 27.79 25.14
N TYR A 33 -19.99 28.69 24.16
CA TYR A 33 -18.95 28.99 23.16
C TYR A 33 -18.63 27.89 22.14
N ALA A 34 -19.31 26.74 22.16
CA ALA A 34 -19.11 25.69 21.17
C ALA A 34 -19.39 26.13 19.73
N ASP A 35 -20.25 27.15 19.53
CA ASP A 35 -20.50 27.76 18.22
C ASP A 35 -19.25 28.37 17.56
N LYS A 36 -18.18 28.57 18.33
CA LYS A 36 -16.88 29.04 17.79
C LYS A 36 -16.13 27.95 17.02
N ILE A 37 -16.48 26.68 17.24
CA ILE A 37 -15.91 25.54 16.53
C ILE A 37 -16.60 25.48 15.16
N THR A 38 -15.81 25.70 14.12
CA THR A 38 -16.31 25.67 12.74
C THR A 38 -16.35 24.24 12.21
N PRO A 39 -17.12 23.96 11.14
CA PRO A 39 -17.09 22.66 10.48
C PRO A 39 -15.67 22.26 10.04
N THR A 40 -14.88 23.22 9.55
CA THR A 40 -13.48 22.98 9.15
C THR A 40 -12.59 22.57 10.33
N ASP A 41 -12.82 23.12 11.53
CA ASP A 41 -12.09 22.70 12.74
C ASP A 41 -12.41 21.23 13.07
N MET A 42 -13.67 20.84 12.91
CA MET A 42 -14.12 19.45 13.12
C MET A 42 -13.59 18.49 12.06
N ASP A 43 -13.52 18.92 10.80
CA ASP A 43 -12.94 18.12 9.71
C ASP A 43 -11.46 17.84 9.99
N LEU A 44 -10.70 18.87 10.38
CA LEU A 44 -9.29 18.74 10.77
C LEU A 44 -9.13 17.84 11.99
N ALA A 45 -9.94 18.02 13.03
CA ALA A 45 -9.87 17.19 14.22
C ALA A 45 -10.23 15.73 13.94
N THR A 46 -11.14 15.48 12.99
CA THR A 46 -11.57 14.14 12.58
C THR A 46 -10.48 13.42 11.79
N ILE A 47 -9.77 14.13 10.90
CA ILE A 47 -8.59 13.62 10.19
C ILE A 47 -7.50 13.19 11.18
N LEU A 48 -7.15 14.09 12.10
CA LEU A 48 -6.00 13.92 12.97
C LEU A 48 -6.25 12.92 14.10
N ALA A 49 -7.44 12.96 14.69
CA ALA A 49 -7.80 12.15 15.84
C ALA A 49 -9.16 11.46 15.62
N PRO A 50 -9.21 10.41 14.79
CA PRO A 50 -10.39 9.61 14.49
C PRO A 50 -11.03 8.99 15.76
N ASP A 51 -10.19 8.48 16.64
CA ASP A 51 -10.62 7.93 17.92
C ASP A 51 -10.46 8.99 18.99
N TYR A 52 -11.59 9.60 19.35
CA TYR A 52 -11.67 10.60 20.40
C TYR A 52 -12.26 10.03 21.68
N SER A 53 -12.77 8.79 21.69
CA SER A 53 -13.31 8.18 22.91
C SER A 53 -12.20 7.94 23.93
N LEU A 54 -12.44 8.30 25.19
CA LEU A 54 -11.50 8.05 26.30
C LEU A 54 -11.13 6.57 26.43
N LYS A 55 -12.01 5.66 26.00
CA LYS A 55 -11.77 4.21 26.01
C LYS A 55 -10.54 3.78 25.19
N PHE A 56 -10.17 4.55 24.19
CA PHE A 56 -9.06 4.25 23.28
C PHE A 56 -7.87 5.20 23.49
N CYS A 57 -7.91 6.02 24.54
CA CYS A 57 -6.87 7.02 24.81
C CYS A 57 -5.97 6.58 25.97
N ALA A 58 -4.85 7.30 26.14
CA ALA A 58 -3.93 7.05 27.23
C ALA A 58 -4.62 7.23 28.60
N GLU A 59 -4.20 6.42 29.57
CA GLU A 59 -4.72 6.48 30.94
C GLU A 59 -4.42 7.87 31.54
N GLY A 60 -5.45 8.50 32.12
CA GLY A 60 -5.36 9.87 32.65
C GLY A 60 -5.62 10.99 31.64
N GLU A 61 -5.97 10.69 30.40
CA GLU A 61 -6.40 11.73 29.45
C GLU A 61 -7.75 12.35 29.88
N GLU A 62 -7.80 13.67 29.98
CA GLU A 62 -9.01 14.41 30.35
C GLU A 62 -9.96 14.61 29.16
N GLU A 63 -11.27 14.71 29.44
CA GLU A 63 -12.31 14.86 28.43
C GLU A 63 -12.12 16.14 27.60
N TYR A 64 -12.11 17.30 28.25
CA TYR A 64 -11.66 18.57 27.70
C TYR A 64 -11.42 19.56 28.85
N PRO A 65 -10.66 20.64 28.65
CA PRO A 65 -10.43 21.63 29.71
C PRO A 65 -11.73 22.36 30.08
N GLU A 66 -12.12 22.33 31.35
CA GLU A 66 -13.34 23.00 31.86
C GLU A 66 -13.36 24.51 31.54
N GLN A 67 -12.19 25.13 31.40
CA GLN A 67 -12.08 26.55 31.09
C GLN A 67 -12.71 26.91 29.73
N TRP A 68 -12.93 25.93 28.84
CA TRP A 68 -13.61 26.15 27.57
C TRP A 68 -15.08 26.54 27.77
N GLU A 69 -15.75 26.01 28.79
CA GLU A 69 -17.12 26.37 29.14
C GLU A 69 -17.20 27.67 29.94
N GLN A 70 -16.19 27.92 30.79
CA GLN A 70 -16.20 29.01 31.75
C GLN A 70 -15.70 30.33 31.14
N LYS A 71 -14.68 30.28 30.26
CA LYS A 71 -13.95 31.46 29.78
C LYS A 71 -14.08 31.63 28.26
N PRO A 72 -14.69 32.73 27.76
CA PRO A 72 -14.93 32.92 26.33
C PRO A 72 -13.65 32.94 25.48
N LYS A 73 -12.53 33.39 26.04
CA LYS A 73 -11.24 33.48 25.33
C LYS A 73 -10.47 32.16 25.28
N SER A 74 -10.76 31.21 26.19
CA SER A 74 -9.96 30.00 26.34
C SER A 74 -10.02 29.12 25.10
N LEU A 75 -11.23 28.77 24.65
CA LEU A 75 -11.44 28.00 23.42
C LEU A 75 -10.88 28.72 22.19
N GLY A 76 -11.04 30.05 22.12
CA GLY A 76 -10.53 30.85 21.00
C GLY A 76 -9.00 30.78 20.86
N ILE A 77 -8.26 30.84 21.97
CA ILE A 77 -6.80 30.70 21.98
C ILE A 77 -6.40 29.31 21.49
N ILE A 78 -7.09 28.25 21.97
CA ILE A 78 -6.81 26.88 21.53
C ILE A 78 -7.06 26.72 20.03
N LEU A 79 -8.20 27.19 19.52
CA LEU A 79 -8.52 27.09 18.10
C LEU A 79 -7.50 27.84 17.23
N ASN A 80 -7.05 29.02 17.66
CA ASN A 80 -6.03 29.79 16.94
C ASN A 80 -4.69 29.06 16.82
N ASN A 81 -4.30 28.29 17.84
CA ASN A 81 -3.08 27.48 17.81
C ASN A 81 -3.27 26.15 17.08
N PHE A 82 -4.45 25.53 17.23
CA PHE A 82 -4.80 24.25 16.64
C PHE A 82 -4.85 24.33 15.11
N ARG A 83 -5.57 25.31 14.56
CA ARG A 83 -5.81 25.45 13.11
C ARG A 83 -4.54 25.41 12.25
N PRO A 84 -3.51 26.25 12.46
CA PRO A 84 -2.33 26.25 11.62
C PRO A 84 -1.56 24.93 11.73
N LYS A 85 -1.37 24.41 12.95
CA LYS A 85 -0.63 23.16 13.15
C LYS A 85 -1.37 21.94 12.60
N ALA A 86 -2.70 21.91 12.76
CA ALA A 86 -3.53 20.84 12.21
C ALA A 86 -3.49 20.82 10.68
N LYS A 87 -3.48 21.98 10.03
CA LYS A 87 -3.30 22.07 8.58
C LYS A 87 -1.92 21.59 8.14
N GLU A 88 -0.86 22.00 8.83
CA GLU A 88 0.51 21.54 8.57
C GLU A 88 0.61 20.03 8.66
N MET A 89 0.09 19.43 9.73
CA MET A 89 0.08 17.97 9.90
C MET A 89 -0.74 17.26 8.82
N LYS A 90 -1.90 17.81 8.44
CA LYS A 90 -2.71 17.26 7.33
C LYS A 90 -1.93 17.30 6.02
N THR A 91 -1.29 18.42 5.69
CA THR A 91 -0.49 18.54 4.46
C THR A 91 0.65 17.53 4.46
N ALA A 92 1.38 17.38 5.57
CA ALA A 92 2.44 16.37 5.68
C ALA A 92 1.90 14.93 5.50
N MET A 93 0.71 14.63 6.03
CA MET A 93 0.05 13.35 5.78
C MET A 93 -0.31 13.15 4.29
N ASP A 94 -0.87 14.19 3.65
CA ASP A 94 -1.23 14.15 2.23
C ASP A 94 0.02 13.94 1.36
N GLU A 95 1.14 14.59 1.67
CA GLU A 95 2.42 14.41 0.97
C GLU A 95 2.96 12.98 1.08
N VAL A 96 2.88 12.36 2.27
CA VAL A 96 3.29 10.96 2.46
C VAL A 96 2.40 10.02 1.64
N VAL A 97 1.09 10.29 1.59
CA VAL A 97 0.14 9.52 0.80
C VAL A 97 0.46 9.67 -0.69
N ASP A 98 0.70 10.88 -1.18
CA ASP A 98 1.02 11.14 -2.58
C ASP A 98 2.34 10.45 -2.98
N ALA A 99 3.38 10.55 -2.15
CA ALA A 99 4.66 9.86 -2.38
C ALA A 99 4.54 8.33 -2.39
N PHE A 100 3.65 7.76 -1.56
CA PHE A 100 3.34 6.34 -1.60
C PHE A 100 2.60 5.96 -2.89
N ILE A 101 1.65 6.79 -3.34
CA ILE A 101 0.88 6.56 -4.58
C ILE A 101 1.78 6.62 -5.82
N THR A 102 2.74 7.55 -5.88
CA THR A 102 3.69 7.67 -6.99
C THR A 102 4.77 6.59 -6.98
N GLY A 103 4.88 5.82 -5.89
CA GLY A 103 5.89 4.78 -5.71
C GLY A 103 7.27 5.34 -5.32
N GLU A 104 7.34 6.62 -4.95
CA GLU A 104 8.55 7.29 -4.47
C GLU A 104 8.86 6.95 -3.00
N SER A 105 7.84 6.52 -2.25
CA SER A 105 7.96 6.13 -0.84
C SER A 105 7.50 4.69 -0.60
N THR A 106 8.26 3.97 0.23
CA THR A 106 7.87 2.66 0.80
C THR A 106 7.21 2.79 2.17
N ILE A 107 7.12 4.01 2.71
CA ILE A 107 6.49 4.28 3.99
C ILE A 107 4.98 4.12 3.81
N ILE A 108 4.40 3.16 4.51
CA ILE A 108 2.95 2.96 4.53
C ILE A 108 2.34 4.16 5.26
N PRO A 109 1.44 4.93 4.63
CA PRO A 109 0.80 6.07 5.28
C PRO A 109 0.03 5.60 6.53
N PRO A 110 0.00 6.42 7.60
CA PRO A 110 -0.67 6.05 8.84
C PRO A 110 -2.16 5.84 8.58
N VAL A 111 -2.63 4.61 8.78
CA VAL A 111 -4.05 4.25 8.74
C VAL A 111 -4.63 4.62 10.10
N ASN A 112 -5.49 5.63 10.14
CA ASN A 112 -6.09 6.13 11.37
C ASN A 112 -7.56 5.62 11.45
N PRO A 113 -7.82 4.52 12.20
CA PRO A 113 -9.04 3.74 12.06
C PRO A 113 -10.21 4.34 12.86
N GLY A 114 -10.80 5.45 12.39
CA GLY A 114 -12.06 5.93 13.03
C GLY A 114 -12.57 7.33 12.64
N GLY A 115 -12.07 7.92 11.56
CA GLY A 115 -12.27 9.34 11.29
C GLY A 115 -12.43 9.67 9.81
N TYR A 116 -13.09 8.78 9.07
CA TYR A 116 -13.83 9.03 7.83
C TYR A 116 -14.58 7.73 7.59
N GLY A 117 -15.78 7.61 8.14
CA GLY A 117 -16.68 6.50 7.84
C GLY A 117 -16.78 6.34 6.32
N ASP A 118 -16.34 5.19 5.84
CA ASP A 118 -16.38 4.67 4.48
C ASP A 118 -15.63 5.43 3.38
N ARG A 119 -15.69 6.76 3.24
CA ARG A 119 -15.27 7.40 1.96
C ARG A 119 -13.77 7.41 1.68
N GLN A 120 -12.92 7.70 2.67
CA GLN A 120 -11.47 7.67 2.48
C GLN A 120 -10.92 6.24 2.55
N HIS A 121 -11.50 5.36 3.37
CA HIS A 121 -11.21 3.92 3.36
C HIS A 121 -11.63 3.25 2.05
N VAL A 122 -12.76 3.63 1.46
CA VAL A 122 -13.19 3.17 0.14
C VAL A 122 -12.25 3.71 -0.92
N ARG A 123 -11.86 5.00 -0.87
CA ARG A 123 -10.86 5.53 -1.82
C ARG A 123 -9.50 4.86 -1.69
N SER A 124 -8.99 4.67 -0.47
CA SER A 124 -7.71 3.99 -0.26
C SER A 124 -7.80 2.53 -0.68
N SER A 125 -8.89 1.83 -0.35
CA SER A 125 -9.14 0.45 -0.77
C SER A 125 -9.31 0.34 -2.29
N GLU A 126 -10.05 1.22 -2.94
CA GLU A 126 -10.20 1.28 -4.40
C GLU A 126 -8.85 1.55 -5.07
N MET A 127 -8.01 2.42 -4.49
CA MET A 127 -6.68 2.71 -5.01
C MET A 127 -5.74 1.51 -4.83
N ILE A 128 -5.74 0.86 -3.67
CA ILE A 128 -4.99 -0.38 -3.42
C ILE A 128 -5.45 -1.48 -4.38
N THR A 129 -6.76 -1.61 -4.59
CA THR A 129 -7.33 -2.62 -5.51
C THR A 129 -6.90 -2.35 -6.95
N LYS A 130 -6.91 -1.08 -7.40
CA LYS A 130 -6.40 -0.70 -8.72
C LYS A 130 -4.90 -0.94 -8.87
N ALA A 131 -4.10 -0.67 -7.84
CA ALA A 131 -2.66 -0.95 -7.85
C ALA A 131 -2.39 -2.46 -7.94
N LEU A 132 -3.11 -3.28 -7.16
CA LEU A 132 -3.07 -4.73 -7.23
C LEU A 132 -3.48 -5.27 -8.59
N GLN A 133 -4.55 -4.72 -9.20
CA GLN A 133 -4.97 -5.10 -10.55
C GLN A 133 -3.90 -4.81 -11.60
N ARG A 134 -3.23 -3.65 -11.52
CA ARG A 134 -2.12 -3.32 -12.42
C ARG A 134 -0.93 -4.26 -12.22
N ALA A 135 -0.58 -4.57 -10.98
CA ALA A 135 0.49 -5.51 -10.66
C ALA A 135 0.18 -6.92 -11.19
N LEU A 136 -1.06 -7.39 -11.01
CA LEU A 136 -1.52 -8.67 -11.56
C LEU A 136 -1.51 -8.70 -13.10
N ALA A 137 -1.95 -7.63 -13.75
CA ALA A 137 -1.92 -7.54 -15.21
C ALA A 137 -0.48 -7.57 -15.75
N LYS A 138 0.45 -6.87 -15.08
CA LYS A 138 1.87 -6.92 -15.40
C LYS A 138 2.44 -8.34 -15.21
N ALA A 139 2.19 -8.95 -14.05
CA ALA A 139 2.65 -10.31 -13.75
C ALA A 139 2.12 -11.35 -14.76
N ARG A 140 0.86 -11.23 -15.20
CA ARG A 140 0.31 -12.08 -16.27
C ARG A 140 1.03 -11.88 -17.59
N LYS A 141 1.26 -10.63 -18.00
CA LYS A 141 2.01 -10.34 -19.24
C LYS A 141 3.44 -10.88 -19.19
N ASP A 142 4.10 -10.75 -18.05
CA ASP A 142 5.46 -11.25 -17.84
C ASP A 142 5.48 -12.80 -17.87
N LYS A 143 4.47 -13.45 -17.28
CA LYS A 143 4.27 -14.91 -17.36
C LYS A 143 4.07 -15.37 -18.80
N ASP A 144 3.16 -14.75 -19.55
CA ASP A 144 2.87 -15.13 -20.95
C ASP A 144 4.12 -14.92 -21.84
N ALA A 145 4.90 -13.87 -21.58
CA ALA A 145 6.16 -13.63 -22.29
C ALA A 145 7.21 -14.70 -21.95
N ALA A 146 7.31 -15.11 -20.69
CA ALA A 146 8.20 -16.18 -20.26
C ALA A 146 7.80 -17.54 -20.85
N GLU A 147 6.50 -17.85 -20.89
CA GLU A 147 5.98 -19.09 -21.50
C GLU A 147 6.29 -19.15 -23.00
N LYS A 148 6.03 -18.07 -23.76
CA LYS A 148 6.40 -18.01 -25.19
C LYS A 148 7.90 -18.19 -25.40
N LYS A 149 8.73 -17.63 -24.52
CA LYS A 149 10.18 -17.78 -24.61
C LYS A 149 10.60 -19.23 -24.32
N ALA A 150 9.96 -19.89 -23.36
CA ALA A 150 10.18 -21.30 -23.06
C ALA A 150 9.77 -22.19 -24.24
N GLU A 151 8.62 -21.95 -24.86
CA GLU A 151 8.17 -22.66 -26.07
C GLU A 151 9.18 -22.53 -27.22
N GLN A 152 9.73 -21.33 -27.45
CA GLN A 152 10.76 -21.12 -28.47
C GLN A 152 12.05 -21.90 -28.16
N TYR A 153 12.46 -21.98 -26.90
CA TYR A 153 13.62 -22.78 -26.51
C TYR A 153 13.38 -24.27 -26.68
N LEU A 154 12.19 -24.76 -26.32
CA LEU A 154 11.80 -26.16 -26.54
C LEU A 154 11.80 -26.52 -28.02
N ALA A 155 11.15 -25.72 -28.88
CA ALA A 155 11.14 -25.97 -30.32
C ALA A 155 12.55 -25.98 -30.94
N ARG A 156 13.45 -25.12 -30.44
CA ARG A 156 14.85 -25.11 -30.88
C ARG A 156 15.61 -26.35 -30.40
N ALA A 157 15.34 -26.80 -29.18
CA ALA A 157 15.95 -28.00 -28.63
C ALA A 157 15.48 -29.25 -29.40
N GLU A 158 14.18 -29.38 -29.67
CA GLU A 158 13.61 -30.47 -30.48
C GLU A 158 14.21 -30.51 -31.88
N LYS A 159 14.37 -29.35 -32.54
CA LYS A 159 15.02 -29.29 -33.86
C LYS A 159 16.48 -29.74 -33.81
N ALA A 160 17.23 -29.31 -32.79
CA ALA A 160 18.62 -29.71 -32.62
C ALA A 160 18.76 -31.20 -32.29
N GLU A 161 17.81 -31.77 -31.54
CA GLU A 161 17.74 -33.20 -31.26
C GLU A 161 17.46 -34.01 -32.53
N ALA A 162 16.53 -33.55 -33.37
CA ALA A 162 16.25 -34.18 -34.67
C ALA A 162 17.47 -34.14 -35.62
N GLU A 163 18.16 -33.00 -35.71
CA GLU A 163 19.40 -32.86 -36.50
C GLU A 163 20.50 -33.81 -35.99
N LEU A 164 20.63 -33.98 -34.67
CA LEU A 164 21.59 -34.92 -34.08
C LEU A 164 21.20 -36.38 -34.35
N GLN A 165 19.90 -36.71 -34.33
CA GLN A 165 19.42 -38.05 -34.67
C GLN A 165 19.70 -38.38 -36.15
N GLU A 166 19.44 -37.44 -37.06
CA GLU A 166 19.73 -37.62 -38.49
C GLU A 166 21.24 -37.84 -38.73
N LEU A 167 22.11 -37.04 -38.10
CA LEU A 167 23.55 -37.24 -38.17
C LEU A 167 24.01 -38.58 -37.58
N LEU A 168 23.34 -39.06 -36.53
CA LEU A 168 23.64 -40.37 -35.95
C LEU A 168 23.21 -41.51 -36.87
N GLU A 169 22.05 -41.41 -37.52
CA GLU A 169 21.60 -42.38 -38.52
C GLU A 169 22.54 -42.42 -39.74
N GLU A 170 22.97 -41.26 -40.27
CA GLU A 170 23.97 -41.20 -41.35
C GLU A 170 25.30 -41.87 -40.96
N LEU A 171 25.77 -41.66 -39.73
CA LEU A 171 26.98 -42.30 -39.20
C LEU A 171 26.83 -43.82 -39.01
N GLU A 172 25.65 -44.29 -38.63
CA GLU A 172 25.36 -45.73 -38.52
C GLU A 172 25.29 -46.39 -39.92
N GLU A 173 24.68 -45.74 -40.91
CA GLU A 173 24.63 -46.24 -42.30
C GLU A 173 26.02 -46.29 -42.96
N GLU A 174 26.86 -45.26 -42.77
CA GLU A 174 28.26 -45.26 -43.26
C GLU A 174 29.11 -46.35 -42.57
N GLY A 175 28.89 -46.60 -41.28
CA GLY A 175 29.56 -47.67 -40.53
C GLY A 175 29.18 -49.08 -40.98
N ASP A 176 27.91 -49.29 -41.35
CA ASP A 176 27.42 -50.56 -41.88
C ASP A 176 27.92 -50.82 -43.32
N GLU A 177 28.06 -49.78 -44.17
CA GLU A 177 28.63 -49.92 -45.52
C GLU A 177 30.12 -50.31 -45.50
N GLU A 178 30.92 -49.78 -44.58
CA GLU A 178 32.33 -50.17 -44.43
C GLU A 178 32.47 -51.64 -43.99
N ASP A 179 31.62 -52.11 -43.07
CA ASP A 179 31.69 -53.49 -42.57
C ASP A 179 31.21 -54.52 -43.62
N ASP A 180 30.31 -54.12 -44.51
CA ASP A 180 29.82 -54.94 -45.62
C ASP A 180 30.80 -54.99 -46.82
N GLU A 181 31.49 -53.89 -47.12
CA GLU A 181 32.64 -53.84 -48.04
C GLU A 181 33.78 -54.75 -47.55
N ASP A 182 34.10 -54.70 -46.26
CA ASP A 182 35.20 -55.47 -45.69
C ASP A 182 34.87 -56.97 -45.58
N ARG A 183 33.60 -57.33 -45.34
CA ARG A 183 33.08 -58.71 -45.48
C ARG A 183 33.14 -59.20 -46.93
N LYS A 184 32.76 -58.39 -47.92
CA LYS A 184 32.86 -58.73 -49.35
C LYS A 184 34.30 -58.92 -49.79
N ARG A 185 35.24 -58.08 -49.32
CA ARG A 185 36.69 -58.24 -49.56
C ARG A 185 37.25 -59.52 -48.94
N LYS A 186 36.86 -59.86 -47.72
CA LYS A 186 37.30 -61.10 -47.06
C LYS A 186 36.78 -62.36 -47.77
N ARG A 187 35.54 -62.35 -48.29
CA ARG A 187 34.99 -63.47 -49.08
C ARG A 187 35.70 -63.70 -50.41
N ARG A 188 36.11 -62.64 -51.13
CA ARG A 188 36.83 -62.75 -52.41
C ARG A 188 38.26 -63.29 -52.32
N LYS A 189 38.82 -63.45 -51.11
CA LYS A 189 40.17 -64.01 -50.90
C LYS A 189 40.16 -65.52 -50.60
N ILE A 190 38.99 -66.16 -50.59
CA ILE A 190 38.81 -67.56 -50.17
C ILE A 190 38.47 -68.51 -51.36
N ASP A 191 38.25 -67.97 -52.57
CA ASP A 191 38.21 -68.75 -53.83
C ASP A 191 39.56 -68.67 -54.56
#